data_AF-A0A8H8NGT7-F1
#
_entry.id   AF-A0A8H8NGT7-F1
#
_cell.length_a   1.000
_cell.length_b   1.000
_cell.length_c   1.000
_cell.angle_alpha   90.00
_cell.angle_beta   90.00
_cell.angle_gamma   90.00
#
_symmetry.space_group_name_H-M   'P 1'
#
loop_
_entity.id
_entity.type
_entity.pdbx_description
1 polymer ?
#
loop_
_entity_poly.entity_id
_entity_poly.type
_entity_poly.pdbx_seq_one_letter_code
_entity_poly.pdbx_strand_id
1 'polypeptide(L)'
;MSPTRLDPDNFSVFTYDEAEPNFFNLTKLNEAVNTYFKKSCLLVKLNEGGFHKVYDDIGKLDSKSLGAVVRVASPAFPKDKMLSEIATLKYIAAFTTVPVPQVFTWNVDATNPVGAECMIMEKIRGISPYGDKWESLPLPIKLNVVKQVAKHLAILFSLRFQQIGSLYFAVDGVPEYPGISQATFKSLTKMRGPFDSSSGYLASFLRTKLFKIDNFREAVRESITSNDVVASIENARKVINLGLELCRYYPGDRPIPWPLHDPERPFSLMLGDFRLTNILIDEETGDITGYIDFERTIVAPLWPCATVPQWIPNPRGGMAKWYGGTPEEQEQIWATFYTAMSSTTGTSQGASGGKLMS
;
A
#
# COMPACT_ATOMS: atom_id res chain seq x y z
N MET A 1 13.44 22.97 -17.23
CA MET A 1 12.15 22.88 -17.94
C MET A 1 11.24 23.98 -17.41
N SER A 2 10.70 24.81 -18.30
CA SER A 2 9.89 25.97 -17.94
C SER A 2 8.55 25.55 -17.32
N PRO A 3 8.03 26.25 -16.30
CA PRO A 3 6.73 25.94 -15.73
C PRO A 3 5.64 26.38 -16.73
N THR A 4 4.96 25.41 -17.32
CA THR A 4 3.84 25.67 -18.23
C THR A 4 2.70 26.31 -17.42
N ARG A 5 2.42 27.58 -17.71
CA ARG A 5 1.28 28.33 -17.17
C ARG A 5 -0.01 27.71 -17.73
N LEU A 6 -0.95 27.41 -16.84
CA LEU A 6 -2.17 26.66 -17.14
C LEU A 6 -3.28 27.55 -17.75
N ASP A 7 -3.98 27.03 -18.75
CA ASP A 7 -5.10 27.64 -19.50
C ASP A 7 -6.40 27.76 -18.62
N PRO A 8 -7.39 28.61 -18.96
CA PRO A 8 -8.46 29.00 -18.05
C PRO A 8 -9.59 27.97 -17.84
N ASP A 9 -9.74 26.94 -18.69
CA ASP A 9 -10.67 25.81 -18.49
C ASP A 9 -9.90 24.49 -18.35
N ASN A 10 -9.30 24.31 -17.17
CA ASN A 10 -8.15 23.43 -17.00
C ASN A 10 -8.55 22.05 -16.44
N PHE A 11 -8.81 21.08 -17.30
CA PHE A 11 -9.05 19.69 -16.91
C PHE A 11 -7.76 18.86 -16.89
N SER A 12 -7.68 17.87 -16.01
CA SER A 12 -6.64 16.82 -16.07
C SER A 12 -7.23 15.48 -16.46
N VAL A 13 -6.52 14.74 -17.33
CA VAL A 13 -7.04 13.56 -18.03
C VAL A 13 -6.40 12.26 -17.54
N PHE A 14 -7.16 11.32 -17.00
CA PHE A 14 -6.73 9.93 -16.82
C PHE A 14 -6.97 9.17 -18.12
N THR A 15 -5.91 8.60 -18.70
CA THR A 15 -5.98 7.76 -19.91
C THR A 15 -5.85 6.29 -19.54
N TYR A 16 -6.60 5.44 -20.23
CA TYR A 16 -6.62 4.00 -20.02
C TYR A 16 -6.40 3.27 -21.35
N ASP A 17 -5.79 2.09 -21.32
CA ASP A 17 -5.47 1.34 -22.55
C ASP A 17 -6.74 0.90 -23.32
N GLU A 18 -7.83 0.61 -22.61
CA GLU A 18 -9.07 0.04 -23.18
C GLU A 18 -10.36 0.75 -22.69
N ALA A 19 -10.27 2.00 -22.21
CA ALA A 19 -11.44 2.75 -21.74
C ALA A 19 -11.38 4.24 -22.05
N GLU A 20 -12.55 4.87 -22.14
CA GLU A 20 -12.68 6.31 -22.33
C GLU A 20 -11.97 7.08 -21.21
N PRO A 21 -11.25 8.17 -21.56
CA PRO A 21 -10.53 8.95 -20.58
C PRO A 21 -11.48 9.60 -19.57
N ASN A 22 -11.04 9.66 -18.32
CA ASN A 22 -11.75 10.40 -17.27
C ASN A 22 -11.08 11.75 -17.03
N PHE A 23 -11.87 12.75 -16.65
CA PHE A 23 -11.39 14.12 -16.46
C PHE A 23 -11.78 14.62 -15.09
N PHE A 24 -10.92 15.45 -14.49
CA PHE A 24 -11.29 16.23 -13.30
C PHE A 24 -10.85 17.68 -13.45
N ASN A 25 -11.56 18.56 -12.76
CA ASN A 25 -11.41 20.00 -12.88
C ASN A 25 -10.30 20.51 -11.93
N LEU A 26 -9.16 20.97 -12.49
CA LEU A 26 -8.01 21.45 -11.72
C LEU A 26 -8.31 22.78 -11.03
N THR A 27 -9.14 23.63 -11.63
CA THR A 27 -9.55 24.90 -11.01
C THR A 27 -10.33 24.62 -9.73
N LYS A 28 -11.29 23.68 -9.77
CA LYS A 28 -12.04 23.24 -8.60
C LYS A 28 -11.18 22.52 -7.57
N LEU A 29 -10.18 21.75 -8.01
CA LEU A 29 -9.20 21.16 -7.09
C LEU A 29 -8.41 22.24 -6.34
N ASN A 30 -7.94 23.27 -7.05
CA ASN A 30 -7.21 24.38 -6.44
C ASN A 30 -8.11 25.20 -5.50
N GLU A 31 -9.38 25.45 -5.88
CA GLU A 31 -10.37 26.09 -5.00
C GLU A 31 -10.59 25.30 -3.70
N ALA A 32 -10.67 23.96 -3.76
CA ALA A 32 -10.86 23.10 -2.59
C ALA A 32 -9.67 23.21 -1.62
N VAL A 33 -8.44 23.22 -2.13
CA VAL A 33 -7.22 23.40 -1.32
C VAL A 33 -7.18 24.80 -0.70
N ASN A 34 -7.48 25.83 -1.50
CA ASN A 34 -7.51 27.20 -1.03
C ASN A 34 -8.53 27.41 0.10
N THR A 35 -9.70 26.75 -0.03
CA THR A 35 -10.77 26.79 0.97
C THR A 35 -10.33 26.14 2.27
N TYR A 36 -9.71 24.96 2.19
CA TYR A 36 -9.25 24.23 3.37
C TYR A 36 -8.18 25.02 4.16
N PHE A 37 -7.15 25.51 3.48
CA PHE A 37 -6.06 26.25 4.12
C PHE A 37 -6.36 27.74 4.34
N LYS A 38 -7.49 28.24 3.85
CA LYS A 38 -7.86 29.67 3.84
C LYS A 38 -6.75 30.56 3.24
N LYS A 39 -6.02 30.04 2.26
CA LYS A 39 -4.86 30.68 1.63
C LYS A 39 -4.77 30.28 0.16
N SER A 40 -4.41 31.22 -0.71
CA SER A 40 -4.24 30.94 -2.14
C SER A 40 -2.94 30.17 -2.40
N CYS A 41 -3.02 29.06 -3.11
CA CYS A 41 -1.90 28.31 -3.66
C CYS A 41 -2.04 28.11 -5.17
N LEU A 42 -0.95 27.64 -5.77
CA LEU A 42 -0.93 27.07 -7.10
C LEU A 42 -0.57 25.59 -6.99
N LEU A 43 -1.46 24.72 -7.46
CA LEU A 43 -1.15 23.30 -7.57
C LEU A 43 -0.29 23.04 -8.80
N VAL A 44 0.83 22.34 -8.59
CA VAL A 44 1.71 21.89 -9.66
C VAL A 44 1.77 20.37 -9.63
N LYS A 45 1.61 19.73 -10.78
CA LYS A 45 1.65 18.28 -10.87
C LYS A 45 3.04 17.77 -10.45
N LEU A 46 3.08 16.93 -9.44
CA LEU A 46 4.30 16.33 -8.90
C LEU A 46 4.58 14.96 -9.52
N ASN A 47 3.54 14.12 -9.61
CA ASN A 47 3.67 12.75 -10.12
C ASN A 47 2.33 12.22 -10.67
N GLU A 48 2.40 11.19 -11.49
CA GLU A 48 1.25 10.44 -12.00
C GLU A 48 1.60 8.95 -12.06
N GLY A 49 0.75 8.13 -11.44
CA GLY A 49 0.76 6.68 -11.59
C GLY A 49 -0.59 6.19 -12.11
N GLY A 50 -0.72 4.88 -12.33
CA GLY A 50 -1.95 4.29 -12.87
C GLY A 50 -3.20 4.45 -11.97
N PHE A 51 -3.01 4.73 -10.69
CA PHE A 51 -4.12 4.86 -9.72
C PHE A 51 -4.38 6.30 -9.28
N HIS A 52 -3.36 7.16 -9.28
CA HIS A 52 -3.42 8.48 -8.67
C HIS A 52 -2.59 9.51 -9.43
N LYS A 53 -3.06 10.76 -9.42
CA LYS A 53 -2.23 11.92 -9.71
C LYS A 53 -1.95 12.70 -8.44
N VAL A 54 -0.72 13.16 -8.31
CA VAL A 54 -0.23 13.89 -7.14
C VAL A 54 0.11 15.31 -7.55
N TYR A 55 -0.43 16.28 -6.84
CA TYR A 55 -0.14 17.70 -7.01
C TYR A 55 0.52 18.24 -5.75
N ASP A 56 1.61 18.94 -5.95
CA ASP A 56 2.32 19.69 -4.93
C ASP A 56 1.72 21.08 -4.82
N ASP A 57 1.60 21.58 -3.59
CA ASP A 57 1.27 22.97 -3.38
C ASP A 57 2.55 23.81 -3.53
N ILE A 58 2.59 24.61 -4.58
CA ILE A 58 3.60 25.65 -4.69
C ILE A 58 2.88 26.94 -4.29
N GLY A 59 3.25 27.49 -3.14
CA GLY A 59 2.81 28.82 -2.75
C GLY A 59 3.04 29.80 -3.91
N LYS A 60 2.10 30.71 -4.18
CA LYS A 60 2.38 31.82 -5.11
C LYS A 60 3.63 32.57 -4.64
N LEU A 61 4.38 33.15 -5.58
CA LEU A 61 5.74 33.71 -5.50
C LEU A 61 6.23 34.38 -4.19
N ASP A 62 5.35 34.76 -3.25
CA ASP A 62 5.68 35.38 -1.96
C ASP A 62 5.20 34.59 -0.73
N SER A 63 4.72 33.36 -0.91
CA SER A 63 4.16 32.54 0.17
C SER A 63 4.91 31.22 0.34
N LYS A 64 5.35 30.94 1.57
CA LYS A 64 5.88 29.60 1.93
C LYS A 64 4.85 28.54 1.54
N SER A 65 5.34 27.42 0.97
CA SER A 65 4.56 26.19 0.73
C SER A 65 3.72 25.86 1.97
N LEU A 66 2.52 25.36 1.73
CA LEU A 66 1.59 24.87 2.74
C LEU A 66 2.07 23.54 3.33
N GLY A 67 3.09 22.91 2.72
CA GLY A 67 3.60 21.61 3.15
C GLY A 67 2.58 20.52 2.90
N ALA A 68 1.82 20.61 1.79
CA ALA A 68 0.75 19.71 1.46
C ALA A 68 0.90 19.13 0.05
N VAL A 69 0.43 17.90 -0.11
CA VAL A 69 0.22 17.27 -1.41
C VAL A 69 -1.24 16.87 -1.55
N VAL A 70 -1.74 16.94 -2.78
CA VAL A 70 -3.11 16.58 -3.14
C VAL A 70 -3.06 15.35 -4.02
N ARG A 71 -3.71 14.27 -3.58
CA ARG A 71 -3.87 13.04 -4.34
C ARG A 71 -5.27 12.96 -4.90
N VAL A 72 -5.38 12.76 -6.21
CA VAL A 72 -6.65 12.55 -6.92
C VAL A 72 -6.69 11.13 -7.42
N ALA A 73 -7.70 10.34 -7.03
CA ALA A 73 -7.84 8.96 -7.47
C ALA A 73 -8.47 8.88 -8.85
N SER A 74 -8.03 7.90 -9.61
CA SER A 74 -8.64 7.55 -10.89
C SER A 74 -10.07 7.01 -10.66
N PRO A 75 -11.10 7.58 -11.33
CA PRO A 75 -12.49 7.13 -11.21
C PRO A 75 -12.75 5.69 -11.68
N ALA A 76 -11.78 5.08 -12.37
CA ALA A 76 -11.86 3.68 -12.81
C ALA A 76 -11.77 2.67 -11.66
N PHE A 77 -11.45 3.10 -10.44
CA PHE A 77 -11.26 2.20 -9.30
C PHE A 77 -12.34 2.37 -8.21
N PRO A 78 -12.57 1.31 -7.40
CA PRO A 78 -13.55 1.35 -6.32
C PRO A 78 -13.26 2.43 -5.24
N LYS A 79 -14.32 3.12 -4.79
CA LYS A 79 -14.27 4.20 -3.80
C LYS A 79 -13.73 3.79 -2.43
N ASP A 80 -13.92 2.52 -2.07
CA ASP A 80 -13.48 1.95 -0.80
C ASP A 80 -11.95 1.90 -0.68
N LYS A 81 -11.21 2.03 -1.78
CA LYS A 81 -9.74 2.04 -1.77
C LYS A 81 -9.17 3.26 -1.05
N MET A 82 -9.63 4.47 -1.41
CA MET A 82 -9.14 5.72 -0.80
C MET A 82 -9.49 5.77 0.69
N LEU A 83 -10.72 5.39 1.05
CA LEU A 83 -11.14 5.31 2.45
C LEU A 83 -10.27 4.34 3.26
N SER A 84 -9.92 3.19 2.69
CA SER A 84 -9.07 2.22 3.36
C SER A 84 -7.63 2.71 3.56
N GLU A 85 -7.07 3.41 2.58
CA GLU A 85 -5.75 4.03 2.72
C GLU A 85 -5.76 5.11 3.80
N ILE A 86 -6.75 6.00 3.81
CA ILE A 86 -6.87 7.08 4.80
C ILE A 86 -7.02 6.50 6.22
N ALA A 87 -7.87 5.48 6.39
CA ALA A 87 -8.04 4.81 7.68
C ALA A 87 -6.74 4.16 8.16
N THR A 88 -5.98 3.54 7.24
CA THR A 88 -4.67 2.93 7.55
C THR A 88 -3.65 3.99 7.99
N LEU A 89 -3.52 5.10 7.26
CA LEU A 89 -2.62 6.20 7.62
C LEU A 89 -2.95 6.77 9.00
N LYS A 90 -4.23 7.05 9.27
CA LYS A 90 -4.65 7.58 10.58
C LYS A 90 -4.41 6.57 11.70
N TYR A 91 -4.65 5.27 11.47
CA TYR A 91 -4.40 4.23 12.47
C TYR A 91 -2.90 4.11 12.79
N ILE A 92 -2.02 4.07 11.78
CA ILE A 92 -0.57 3.99 12.00
C ILE A 92 -0.06 5.22 12.76
N ALA A 93 -0.52 6.42 12.39
CA ALA A 93 -0.15 7.66 13.08
C ALA A 93 -0.62 7.70 14.54
N ALA A 94 -1.78 7.10 14.85
CA ALA A 94 -2.35 7.10 16.19
C ALA A 94 -1.70 6.07 17.13
N PHE A 95 -1.29 4.91 16.61
CA PHE A 95 -0.86 3.77 17.43
C PHE A 95 0.62 3.43 17.33
N THR A 96 1.39 4.16 16.50
CA THR A 96 2.82 3.89 16.31
C THR A 96 3.63 5.17 16.20
N THR A 97 4.96 5.04 16.26
CA THR A 97 5.90 6.12 15.96
C THR A 97 6.38 6.08 14.51
N VAL A 98 5.79 5.23 13.66
CA VAL A 98 6.21 5.08 12.27
C VAL A 98 5.83 6.35 11.50
N PRO A 99 6.77 7.01 10.81
CA PRO A 99 6.48 8.27 10.15
C PRO A 99 5.61 8.03 8.92
N VAL A 100 4.39 8.57 8.94
CA VAL A 100 3.41 8.51 7.83
C VAL A 100 2.80 9.91 7.65
N PRO A 101 2.39 10.29 6.43
CA PRO A 101 1.82 11.62 6.19
C PRO A 101 0.52 11.84 6.97
N GLN A 102 0.39 13.02 7.58
CA GLN A 102 -0.87 13.44 8.16
C GLN A 102 -1.92 13.68 7.05
N VAL A 103 -3.05 12.97 7.12
CA VAL A 103 -4.20 13.27 6.25
C VAL A 103 -5.01 14.43 6.82
N PHE A 104 -5.02 15.55 6.09
CA PHE A 104 -5.68 16.80 6.47
C PHE A 104 -7.20 16.74 6.20
N THR A 105 -7.60 16.43 4.97
CA THR A 105 -9.02 16.30 4.57
C THR A 105 -9.14 15.44 3.32
N TRP A 106 -10.34 14.96 3.02
CA TRP A 106 -10.64 14.15 1.84
C TRP A 106 -12.08 14.33 1.36
N ASN A 107 -12.32 14.02 0.09
CA ASN A 107 -13.65 13.90 -0.49
C ASN A 107 -13.67 12.69 -1.42
N VAL A 108 -14.45 11.67 -1.04
CA VAL A 108 -14.58 10.41 -1.79
C VAL A 108 -15.86 10.36 -2.64
N ASP A 109 -16.64 11.44 -2.67
CA ASP A 109 -17.77 11.57 -3.57
C ASP A 109 -17.31 12.19 -4.89
N ALA A 110 -17.09 11.38 -5.92
CA ALA A 110 -16.70 11.86 -7.25
C ALA A 110 -17.72 12.83 -7.91
N THR A 111 -18.93 13.01 -7.36
CA THR A 111 -19.87 14.05 -7.83
C THR A 111 -19.55 15.45 -7.32
N ASN A 112 -18.55 15.57 -6.44
CA ASN A 112 -18.07 16.87 -5.96
C ASN A 112 -17.56 17.75 -7.12
N PRO A 113 -17.43 19.09 -6.94
CA PRO A 113 -17.04 20.00 -8.02
C PRO A 113 -15.72 19.68 -8.72
N VAL A 114 -14.79 18.95 -8.08
CA VAL A 114 -13.56 18.46 -8.71
C VAL A 114 -13.86 17.41 -9.78
N GLY A 115 -14.91 16.59 -9.60
CA GLY A 115 -15.26 15.48 -10.50
C GLY A 115 -14.46 14.20 -10.24
N ALA A 116 -13.74 14.12 -9.12
CA ALA A 116 -12.96 12.95 -8.73
C ALA A 116 -12.77 12.87 -7.22
N GLU A 117 -12.48 11.68 -6.73
CA GLU A 117 -12.09 11.46 -5.33
C GLU A 117 -10.73 12.10 -5.09
N CYS A 118 -10.58 12.82 -3.98
CA CYS A 118 -9.35 13.49 -3.64
C CYS A 118 -9.07 13.49 -2.14
N MET A 119 -7.79 13.56 -1.79
CA MET A 119 -7.33 13.80 -0.43
C MET A 119 -6.20 14.82 -0.40
N ILE A 120 -6.19 15.63 0.66
CA ILE A 120 -5.14 16.59 0.96
C ILE A 120 -4.39 16.04 2.18
N MET A 121 -3.08 15.90 2.05
CA MET A 121 -2.22 15.31 3.09
C MET A 121 -0.90 16.05 3.19
N GLU A 122 -0.17 15.80 4.26
CA GLU A 122 1.17 16.33 4.50
C GLU A 122 2.14 15.96 3.38
N LYS A 123 2.93 16.96 2.96
CA LYS A 123 4.10 16.76 2.11
C LYS A 123 5.29 16.36 2.97
N ILE A 124 5.65 15.09 2.91
CA ILE A 124 6.85 14.57 3.56
C ILE A 124 8.09 15.07 2.82
N ARG A 125 9.08 15.58 3.58
CA ARG A 125 10.38 16.01 3.06
C ARG A 125 11.27 14.82 2.67
N GLY A 126 12.27 15.06 1.84
CA GLY A 126 13.28 14.05 1.47
C GLY A 126 13.08 13.51 0.06
N ILE A 127 13.84 12.46 -0.25
CA ILE A 127 13.83 11.81 -1.57
C ILE A 127 13.41 10.35 -1.44
N SER A 128 12.80 9.81 -2.50
CA SER A 128 12.63 8.36 -2.64
C SER A 128 13.92 7.76 -3.18
N PRO A 129 14.57 6.81 -2.48
CA PRO A 129 15.83 6.23 -2.92
C PRO A 129 15.62 5.13 -3.96
N TYR A 130 14.60 5.20 -4.80
CA TYR A 130 14.28 4.18 -5.81
C TYR A 130 15.13 4.33 -7.08
N GLY A 131 15.39 3.20 -7.76
CA GLY A 131 16.15 3.16 -9.01
C GLY A 131 17.62 3.57 -8.80
N ASP A 132 18.17 4.31 -9.76
CA ASP A 132 19.57 4.78 -9.78
C ASP A 132 19.97 5.52 -8.50
N LYS A 133 19.00 6.15 -7.82
CA LYS A 133 19.24 6.80 -6.52
C LYS A 133 19.73 5.81 -5.48
N TRP A 134 19.11 4.62 -5.35
CA TRP A 134 19.58 3.60 -4.42
C TRP A 134 21.05 3.27 -4.69
N GLU A 135 21.41 3.03 -5.94
CA GLU A 135 22.76 2.61 -6.33
C GLU A 135 23.79 3.68 -5.96
N SER A 136 23.47 4.95 -6.20
CA SER A 136 24.35 6.09 -5.91
C SER A 136 24.56 6.39 -4.42
N LEU A 137 23.70 5.89 -3.53
CA LEU A 137 23.81 6.17 -2.10
C LEU A 137 25.05 5.47 -1.50
N PRO A 138 25.83 6.17 -0.64
CA PRO A 138 26.91 5.54 0.10
C PRO A 138 26.40 4.40 0.99
N LEU A 139 27.20 3.34 1.12
CA LEU A 139 26.85 2.18 1.94
C LEU A 139 26.38 2.54 3.37
N PRO A 140 27.03 3.45 4.13
CA PRO A 140 26.55 3.83 5.47
C PRO A 140 25.11 4.35 5.49
N ILE A 141 24.70 5.08 4.45
CA ILE A 141 23.34 5.61 4.29
C ILE A 141 22.36 4.46 4.02
N LYS A 142 22.69 3.57 3.09
CA LYS A 142 21.90 2.35 2.80
C LYS A 142 21.68 1.52 4.07
N LEU A 143 22.73 1.32 4.87
CA LEU A 143 22.66 0.57 6.12
C LEU A 143 21.78 1.26 7.17
N ASN A 144 21.83 2.60 7.27
CA ASN A 144 20.94 3.35 8.17
C ASN A 144 19.47 3.19 7.77
N VAL A 145 19.15 3.35 6.48
CA VAL A 145 17.79 3.16 5.94
C VAL A 145 17.28 1.76 6.27
N VAL A 146 18.07 0.72 5.97
CA VAL A 146 17.68 -0.69 6.17
C VAL A 146 17.45 -1.00 7.66
N LYS A 147 18.29 -0.46 8.54
CA LYS A 147 18.14 -0.59 10.00
C LYS A 147 16.84 0.05 10.49
N GLN A 148 16.48 1.23 9.98
CA GLN A 148 15.23 1.90 10.33
C GLN A 148 14.01 1.16 9.77
N VAL A 149 14.08 0.68 8.52
CA VAL A 149 13.05 -0.17 7.91
C VAL A 149 12.76 -1.40 8.77
N ALA A 150 13.79 -2.13 9.21
CA ALA A 150 13.62 -3.28 10.10
C ALA A 150 12.85 -2.92 11.38
N LYS A 151 13.25 -1.83 12.04
CA LYS A 151 12.58 -1.35 13.26
C LYS A 151 11.12 -0.98 13.01
N HIS A 152 10.84 -0.21 11.95
CA HIS A 152 9.47 0.20 11.62
C HIS A 152 8.60 -0.98 11.21
N LEU A 153 9.13 -1.95 10.45
CA LEU A 153 8.42 -3.20 10.14
C LEU A 153 8.07 -3.99 11.40
N ALA A 154 8.99 -4.07 12.37
CA ALA A 154 8.69 -4.72 13.65
C ALA A 154 7.59 -3.99 14.44
N ILE A 155 7.59 -2.65 14.44
CA ILE A 155 6.54 -1.83 15.07
C ILE A 155 5.19 -2.05 14.37
N LEU A 156 5.12 -1.95 13.04
CA LEU A 156 3.90 -2.21 12.27
C LEU A 156 3.42 -3.64 12.46
N PHE A 157 4.34 -4.60 12.42
CA PHE A 157 4.04 -5.99 12.66
C PHE A 157 3.50 -6.23 14.07
N SER A 158 3.85 -5.42 15.08
CA SER A 158 3.36 -5.54 16.46
C SER A 158 1.89 -5.12 16.65
N LEU A 159 1.30 -4.44 15.67
CA LEU A 159 -0.13 -4.12 15.68
C LEU A 159 -0.94 -5.44 15.59
N ARG A 160 -1.99 -5.54 16.41
CA ARG A 160 -2.79 -6.76 16.55
C ARG A 160 -4.28 -6.50 16.34
N PHE A 161 -4.91 -7.36 15.54
CA PHE A 161 -6.31 -7.23 15.11
C PHE A 161 -7.07 -8.54 15.30
N GLN A 162 -8.39 -8.42 15.49
CA GLN A 162 -9.30 -9.56 15.69
C GLN A 162 -9.83 -10.15 14.38
N GLN A 163 -9.85 -9.37 13.30
CA GLN A 163 -10.40 -9.76 12.01
C GLN A 163 -9.43 -9.42 10.88
N ILE A 164 -9.48 -10.17 9.79
CA ILE A 164 -8.71 -9.96 8.55
C ILE A 164 -9.52 -9.11 7.60
N GLY A 165 -8.90 -8.13 6.94
CA GLY A 165 -9.56 -7.26 5.95
C GLY A 165 -8.93 -5.87 5.85
N SER A 166 -9.51 -5.02 5.01
CA SER A 166 -9.16 -3.59 4.93
C SER A 166 -9.65 -2.81 6.15
N LEU A 167 -8.84 -1.84 6.60
CA LEU A 167 -9.24 -0.90 7.66
C LEU A 167 -10.18 0.17 7.10
N TYR A 168 -11.17 0.59 7.88
CA TYR A 168 -12.09 1.69 7.56
C TYR A 168 -12.42 2.46 8.85
N PHE A 169 -13.02 3.65 8.74
CA PHE A 169 -13.55 4.36 9.91
C PHE A 169 -14.81 3.69 10.42
N ALA A 170 -14.98 3.64 11.75
CA ALA A 170 -16.31 3.48 12.33
C ALA A 170 -17.18 4.68 11.93
N VAL A 171 -18.50 4.50 11.99
CA VAL A 171 -19.50 5.53 11.65
C VAL A 171 -19.27 6.85 12.41
N ASP A 172 -18.52 6.83 13.52
CA ASP A 172 -18.23 7.97 14.39
C ASP A 172 -16.80 8.55 14.25
N GLY A 173 -16.06 8.23 13.18
CA GLY A 173 -14.76 8.86 12.89
C GLY A 173 -13.56 8.35 13.70
N VAL A 174 -13.77 7.33 14.54
CA VAL A 174 -12.69 6.54 15.17
C VAL A 174 -12.36 5.37 14.25
N PRO A 175 -11.09 5.09 13.91
CA PRO A 175 -10.73 3.87 13.19
C PRO A 175 -10.89 2.67 14.14
N GLU A 176 -12.04 2.00 14.10
CA GLU A 176 -12.17 0.64 14.66
C GLU A 176 -11.90 -0.42 13.58
N TYR A 177 -11.55 -1.62 14.06
CA TYR A 177 -11.36 -2.91 13.40
C TYR A 177 -11.90 -3.07 11.97
N PRO A 178 -11.26 -3.90 11.12
CA PRO A 178 -11.59 -3.99 9.70
C PRO A 178 -13.08 -4.26 9.48
N GLY A 179 -13.79 -3.23 9.04
CA GLY A 179 -15.24 -3.20 8.92
C GLY A 179 -15.65 -2.66 7.56
N ILE A 180 -16.51 -3.39 6.85
CA ILE A 180 -16.93 -3.12 5.47
C ILE A 180 -17.45 -1.69 5.28
N SER A 181 -16.85 -0.92 4.38
CA SER A 181 -17.55 0.15 3.66
C SER A 181 -18.31 -0.47 2.47
N GLN A 182 -19.63 -0.28 2.41
CA GLN A 182 -20.47 -0.71 1.30
C GLN A 182 -20.05 0.00 -0.01
N ALA A 183 -19.32 -0.66 -0.91
CA ALA A 183 -19.16 -0.16 -2.27
C ALA A 183 -19.12 -1.26 -3.36
N THR A 184 -20.12 -1.14 -4.24
CA THR A 184 -20.14 -1.38 -5.70
C THR A 184 -19.95 -2.77 -6.32
N PHE A 185 -19.49 -3.78 -5.58
CA PHE A 185 -19.68 -5.18 -6.00
C PHE A 185 -20.43 -5.96 -4.92
N LYS A 186 -21.74 -5.70 -4.78
CA LYS A 186 -22.62 -6.37 -3.78
C LYS A 186 -22.47 -7.90 -3.75
N SER A 187 -22.00 -8.52 -4.84
CA SER A 187 -21.70 -9.95 -4.92
C SER A 187 -20.35 -10.34 -4.30
N LEU A 188 -19.29 -9.56 -4.52
CA LEU A 188 -17.93 -9.89 -4.05
C LEU A 188 -17.66 -9.47 -2.60
N THR A 189 -18.54 -8.66 -2.00
CA THR A 189 -18.39 -8.18 -0.60
C THR A 189 -18.19 -9.34 0.38
N LYS A 190 -18.94 -10.44 0.25
CA LYS A 190 -18.78 -11.64 1.10
C LYS A 190 -17.42 -12.35 0.94
N MET A 191 -16.71 -12.09 -0.16
CA MET A 191 -15.40 -12.68 -0.46
C MET A 191 -14.24 -11.70 -0.24
N ARG A 192 -14.51 -10.49 0.28
CA ARG A 192 -13.50 -9.47 0.60
C ARG A 192 -13.25 -9.29 2.10
N GLY A 193 -13.97 -10.02 2.93
CA GLY A 193 -13.91 -9.94 4.39
C GLY A 193 -14.95 -8.98 5.00
N PRO A 194 -14.88 -8.72 6.32
CA PRO A 194 -13.85 -9.22 7.23
C PRO A 194 -13.91 -10.75 7.38
N PHE A 195 -12.77 -11.35 7.70
CA PHE A 195 -12.70 -12.77 8.04
C PHE A 195 -12.24 -12.94 9.48
N ASP A 196 -12.95 -13.75 10.25
CA ASP A 196 -12.60 -14.08 11.64
C ASP A 196 -11.52 -15.16 11.74
N SER A 197 -11.10 -15.71 10.60
CA SER A 197 -10.13 -16.81 10.54
C SER A 197 -9.31 -16.80 9.26
N SER A 198 -8.08 -17.31 9.35
CA SER A 198 -7.25 -17.56 8.18
C SER A 198 -7.87 -18.54 7.18
N SER A 199 -8.71 -19.46 7.66
CA SER A 199 -9.49 -20.36 6.83
C SER A 199 -10.43 -19.59 5.89
N GLY A 200 -11.19 -18.64 6.45
CA GLY A 200 -12.05 -17.76 5.66
C GLY A 200 -11.26 -16.93 4.65
N TYR A 201 -10.14 -16.36 5.08
CA TYR A 201 -9.21 -15.62 4.23
C TYR A 201 -8.67 -16.45 3.07
N LEU A 202 -8.14 -17.64 3.32
CA LEU A 202 -7.57 -18.50 2.27
C LEU A 202 -8.65 -19.00 1.31
N ALA A 203 -9.81 -19.40 1.83
CA ALA A 203 -10.93 -19.82 0.99
C ALA A 203 -11.43 -18.68 0.07
N SER A 204 -11.31 -17.41 0.50
CA SER A 204 -11.74 -16.25 -0.29
C SER A 204 -11.02 -16.12 -1.64
N PHE A 205 -9.73 -16.48 -1.72
CA PHE A 205 -8.96 -16.40 -2.97
C PHE A 205 -9.55 -17.31 -4.03
N LEU A 206 -9.77 -18.57 -3.68
CA LEU A 206 -10.34 -19.57 -4.58
C LEU A 206 -11.80 -19.22 -4.93
N ARG A 207 -12.62 -18.90 -3.92
CA ARG A 207 -14.04 -18.52 -4.13
C ARG A 207 -14.17 -17.33 -5.07
N THR A 208 -13.32 -16.31 -4.93
CA THR A 208 -13.32 -15.14 -5.82
C THR A 208 -12.96 -15.52 -7.25
N LYS A 209 -11.96 -16.40 -7.45
CA LYS A 209 -11.57 -16.87 -8.78
C LYS A 209 -12.68 -17.68 -9.44
N LEU A 210 -13.29 -18.62 -8.70
CA LEU A 210 -14.42 -19.42 -9.19
C LEU A 210 -15.62 -18.55 -9.52
N PHE A 211 -15.97 -17.59 -8.66
CA PHE A 211 -17.04 -16.65 -8.91
C PHE A 211 -16.81 -15.86 -10.19
N LYS A 212 -15.58 -15.35 -10.41
CA LYS A 212 -15.23 -14.62 -11.63
C LYS A 212 -15.36 -15.48 -12.89
N ILE A 213 -14.86 -16.70 -12.85
CA ILE A 213 -14.98 -17.64 -13.96
C ILE A 213 -16.45 -17.94 -14.25
N ASP A 214 -17.28 -18.12 -13.22
CA ASP A 214 -18.67 -18.50 -13.42
C ASP A 214 -19.53 -17.33 -13.96
N ASN A 215 -19.32 -16.12 -13.44
CA ASN A 215 -20.20 -14.96 -13.66
C ASN A 215 -19.68 -13.95 -14.69
N PHE A 216 -18.38 -13.97 -15.01
CA PHE A 216 -17.76 -13.04 -15.95
C PHE A 216 -16.98 -13.77 -17.06
N ARG A 217 -17.56 -14.86 -17.58
CA ARG A 217 -16.93 -15.74 -18.58
C ARG A 217 -16.41 -14.99 -19.80
N GLU A 218 -17.21 -14.07 -20.35
CA GLU A 218 -16.82 -13.30 -21.54
C GLU A 218 -15.64 -12.36 -21.25
N ALA A 219 -15.63 -11.65 -20.12
CA ALA A 219 -14.48 -10.82 -19.74
C ALA A 219 -13.22 -11.65 -19.47
N VAL A 220 -13.37 -12.84 -18.87
CA VAL A 220 -12.25 -13.78 -18.70
C VAL A 220 -11.74 -14.26 -20.06
N ARG A 221 -12.65 -14.57 -20.99
CA ARG A 221 -12.32 -14.99 -22.36
C ARG A 221 -11.62 -13.88 -23.14
N GLU A 222 -12.13 -12.66 -23.09
CA GLU A 222 -11.55 -11.47 -23.72
C GLU A 222 -10.14 -11.20 -23.21
N SER A 223 -9.91 -11.32 -21.90
CA SER A 223 -8.58 -11.17 -21.28
C SER A 223 -7.55 -12.21 -21.73
N ILE A 224 -8.01 -13.36 -22.27
CA ILE A 224 -7.13 -14.40 -22.84
C ILE A 224 -6.81 -14.10 -24.31
N THR A 225 -7.69 -13.36 -24.99
CA THR A 225 -7.59 -13.08 -26.43
C THR A 225 -6.95 -11.74 -26.78
N SER A 226 -6.86 -10.80 -25.84
CA SER A 226 -6.41 -9.42 -26.14
C SER A 226 -4.89 -9.24 -26.21
N ASN A 227 -4.10 -10.11 -25.58
CA ASN A 227 -2.63 -10.05 -25.60
C ASN A 227 -2.04 -11.45 -25.52
N ASP A 228 -1.15 -11.79 -26.46
CA ASP A 228 -0.44 -13.08 -26.61
C ASP A 228 -1.24 -14.29 -26.06
N VAL A 229 -2.07 -14.86 -26.94
CA VAL A 229 -2.95 -15.98 -26.60
C VAL A 229 -2.19 -17.15 -25.96
N VAL A 230 -0.94 -17.40 -26.36
CA VAL A 230 -0.13 -18.49 -25.81
C VAL A 230 0.25 -18.19 -24.36
N ALA A 231 0.79 -16.99 -24.10
CA ALA A 231 1.14 -16.55 -22.75
C ALA A 231 -0.09 -16.51 -21.83
N SER A 232 -1.23 -16.05 -22.35
CA SER A 232 -2.48 -15.97 -21.62
C SER A 232 -3.05 -17.34 -21.26
N ILE A 233 -3.01 -18.32 -22.17
CA ILE A 233 -3.38 -19.71 -21.89
C ILE A 233 -2.42 -20.33 -20.86
N GLU A 234 -1.12 -20.08 -20.97
CA GLU A 234 -0.14 -20.59 -20.01
C GLU A 234 -0.39 -20.02 -18.60
N ASN A 235 -0.68 -18.72 -18.51
CA ASN A 235 -1.03 -18.07 -17.24
C ASN A 235 -2.33 -18.63 -16.66
N ALA A 236 -3.37 -18.84 -17.48
CA ALA A 236 -4.62 -19.48 -17.05
C ALA A 236 -4.39 -20.89 -16.51
N ARG A 237 -3.55 -21.70 -17.20
CA ARG A 237 -3.13 -23.03 -16.73
C ARG A 237 -2.39 -22.96 -15.40
N LYS A 238 -1.47 -22.02 -15.23
CA LYS A 238 -0.76 -21.79 -13.96
C LYS A 238 -1.73 -21.47 -12.83
N VAL A 239 -2.68 -20.56 -13.06
CA VAL A 239 -3.71 -20.18 -12.06
C VAL A 239 -4.58 -21.38 -11.67
N ILE A 240 -5.04 -22.18 -12.63
CA ILE A 240 -5.85 -23.37 -12.35
C ILE A 240 -5.04 -24.41 -11.57
N ASN A 241 -3.80 -24.68 -11.97
CA ASN A 241 -2.92 -25.63 -11.29
C ASN A 241 -2.63 -25.21 -9.85
N LEU A 242 -2.34 -23.92 -9.62
CA LEU A 242 -2.20 -23.37 -8.26
C LEU A 242 -3.49 -23.48 -7.45
N GLY A 243 -4.66 -23.28 -8.08
CA GLY A 243 -5.96 -23.48 -7.43
C GLY A 243 -6.18 -24.94 -7.02
N LEU A 244 -5.87 -25.89 -7.90
CA LEU A 244 -5.96 -27.32 -7.62
C LEU A 244 -4.97 -27.75 -6.53
N GLU A 245 -3.75 -27.23 -6.56
CA GLU A 245 -2.73 -27.46 -5.53
C GLU A 245 -3.19 -26.92 -4.18
N LEU A 246 -3.70 -25.68 -4.15
CA LEU A 246 -4.29 -25.10 -2.95
C LEU A 246 -5.43 -25.98 -2.42
N CYS A 247 -6.34 -26.48 -3.26
CA CYS A 247 -7.40 -27.40 -2.83
C CYS A 247 -6.88 -28.71 -2.25
N ARG A 248 -5.76 -29.24 -2.77
CA ARG A 248 -5.14 -30.48 -2.26
C ARG A 248 -4.61 -30.29 -0.84
N TYR A 249 -3.96 -29.16 -0.58
CA TYR A 249 -3.43 -28.85 0.76
C TYR A 249 -4.51 -28.28 1.70
N TYR A 250 -5.45 -27.52 1.16
CA TYR A 250 -6.48 -26.80 1.89
C TYR A 250 -7.82 -26.76 1.11
N PRO A 251 -8.77 -27.66 1.41
CA PRO A 251 -10.05 -27.73 0.71
C PRO A 251 -11.01 -26.55 0.97
N GLY A 252 -10.67 -25.61 1.86
CA GLY A 252 -11.46 -24.38 2.09
C GLY A 252 -12.58 -24.49 3.14
N ASP A 253 -12.84 -25.70 3.64
CA ASP A 253 -13.88 -26.03 4.62
C ASP A 253 -13.32 -26.55 5.95
N ARG A 254 -12.04 -26.95 5.96
CA ARG A 254 -11.35 -27.35 7.19
C ARG A 254 -10.89 -26.10 7.95
N PRO A 255 -11.15 -26.00 9.26
CA PRO A 255 -10.47 -25.02 10.09
C PRO A 255 -8.98 -25.35 10.08
N ILE A 256 -8.11 -24.35 9.85
CA ILE A 256 -6.68 -24.52 10.06
C ILE A 256 -6.47 -24.52 11.57
N PRO A 257 -6.08 -25.66 12.19
CA PRO A 257 -5.91 -25.71 13.63
C PRO A 257 -4.75 -24.80 13.98
N TRP A 258 -5.05 -23.76 14.75
CA TRP A 258 -4.03 -22.94 15.39
C TRP A 258 -3.55 -23.68 16.65
N PRO A 259 -2.24 -23.70 16.95
CA PRO A 259 -1.76 -24.19 18.23
C PRO A 259 -2.49 -23.44 19.36
N LEU A 260 -2.86 -24.17 20.41
CA LEU A 260 -3.69 -23.79 21.57
C LEU A 260 -3.19 -22.57 22.40
N HIS A 261 -2.18 -21.84 21.93
CA HIS A 261 -1.55 -20.72 22.62
C HIS A 261 -1.24 -19.57 21.66
N ASP A 262 -2.25 -18.89 21.13
CA ASP A 262 -2.06 -17.60 20.45
C ASP A 262 -3.00 -16.53 21.04
N PRO A 263 -2.62 -15.24 20.98
CA PRO A 263 -3.23 -14.14 21.72
C PRO A 263 -4.64 -13.81 21.22
N GLU A 264 -5.42 -13.08 22.02
CA GLU A 264 -6.81 -12.65 21.72
C GLU A 264 -7.00 -11.93 20.35
N ARG A 265 -5.92 -11.59 19.66
CA ARG A 265 -5.88 -10.86 18.38
C ARG A 265 -4.83 -11.45 17.44
N PRO A 266 -5.17 -12.44 16.59
CA PRO A 266 -4.19 -13.26 15.87
C PRO A 266 -3.71 -12.66 14.53
N PHE A 267 -4.10 -11.43 14.19
CA PHE A 267 -3.81 -10.84 12.88
C PHE A 267 -2.98 -9.56 12.98
N SER A 268 -2.26 -9.21 11.91
CA SER A 268 -1.40 -8.03 11.83
C SER A 268 -1.52 -7.32 10.47
N LEU A 269 -0.86 -6.18 10.30
CA LEU A 269 -0.83 -5.44 9.04
C LEU A 269 0.12 -6.09 8.03
N MET A 270 -0.45 -6.46 6.87
CA MET A 270 0.29 -6.85 5.68
C MET A 270 0.40 -5.65 4.73
N LEU A 271 1.62 -5.19 4.51
CA LEU A 271 1.91 -4.07 3.63
C LEU A 271 1.90 -4.55 2.17
N GLY A 272 0.86 -4.16 1.43
CA GLY A 272 0.64 -4.65 0.07
C GLY A 272 1.59 -4.10 -0.99
N ASP A 273 2.22 -2.95 -0.72
CA ASP A 273 3.11 -2.26 -1.66
C ASP A 273 4.34 -1.62 -0.99
N PHE A 274 5.09 -2.41 -0.20
CA PHE A 274 6.26 -1.91 0.52
C PHE A 274 7.54 -1.90 -0.35
N ARG A 275 7.66 -0.88 -1.22
CA ARG A 275 8.78 -0.68 -2.16
C ARG A 275 9.60 0.56 -1.81
N LEU A 276 10.84 0.64 -2.31
CA LEU A 276 11.71 1.82 -2.13
C LEU A 276 11.09 3.12 -2.69
N THR A 277 10.20 3.03 -3.69
CA THR A 277 9.44 4.19 -4.21
C THR A 277 8.57 4.85 -3.15
N ASN A 278 8.17 4.07 -2.13
CA ASN A 278 7.19 4.45 -1.12
C ASN A 278 7.87 4.80 0.22
N ILE A 279 9.20 4.93 0.22
CA ILE A 279 10.01 5.34 1.37
C ILE A 279 10.66 6.67 1.02
N LEU A 280 10.53 7.66 1.90
CA LEU A 280 11.23 8.94 1.80
C LEU A 280 12.33 9.00 2.86
N ILE A 281 13.50 9.47 2.44
CA ILE A 281 14.68 9.60 3.28
C ILE A 281 15.31 10.98 3.16
N ASP A 282 15.98 11.40 4.22
CA ASP A 282 16.97 12.46 4.15
C ASP A 282 18.24 11.92 3.45
N GLU A 283 18.65 12.55 2.35
CA GLU A 283 19.72 12.04 1.46
C GLU A 283 21.09 12.05 2.14
N GLU A 284 21.32 12.98 3.08
CA GLU A 284 22.61 13.16 3.76
C GLU A 284 22.79 12.18 4.93
N THR A 285 21.70 11.88 5.64
CA THR A 285 21.75 11.07 6.87
C THR A 285 21.23 9.64 6.68
N GLY A 286 20.36 9.42 5.68
CA GLY A 286 19.62 8.17 5.53
C GLY A 286 18.47 8.01 6.52
N ASP A 287 18.09 9.08 7.23
CA ASP A 287 16.97 9.03 8.14
C ASP A 287 15.64 8.95 7.38
N ILE A 288 14.80 8.00 7.76
CA ILE A 288 13.49 7.82 7.14
C ILE A 288 12.59 8.96 7.61
N THR A 289 12.20 9.79 6.67
CA THR A 289 11.33 10.95 6.91
C THR A 289 9.85 10.59 6.77
N GLY A 290 9.52 9.52 6.03
CA GLY A 290 8.17 8.98 6.01
C GLY A 290 7.97 7.82 5.04
N TYR A 291 6.91 7.05 5.28
CA TYR A 291 6.36 6.08 4.36
C TYR A 291 5.12 6.66 3.71
N ILE A 292 5.00 6.48 2.40
CA ILE A 292 3.86 6.95 1.61
C ILE A 292 3.17 5.78 0.92
N ASP A 293 2.00 6.05 0.35
CA ASP A 293 1.27 5.09 -0.49
C ASP A 293 0.96 3.76 0.22
N PHE A 294 0.08 3.82 1.21
CA PHE A 294 -0.38 2.64 1.97
C PHE A 294 -1.51 1.88 1.27
N GLU A 295 -1.71 2.13 -0.02
CA GLU A 295 -2.62 1.35 -0.84
C GLU A 295 -2.37 -0.15 -0.70
N ARG A 296 -3.46 -0.93 -0.80
CA ARG A 296 -3.43 -2.41 -0.73
C ARG A 296 -2.97 -2.98 0.63
N THR A 297 -2.74 -2.12 1.62
CA THR A 297 -2.52 -2.58 3.00
C THR A 297 -3.80 -3.22 3.52
N ILE A 298 -3.68 -4.42 4.08
CA ILE A 298 -4.78 -5.15 4.72
C ILE A 298 -4.30 -5.73 6.03
N VAL A 299 -5.23 -6.01 6.93
CA VAL A 299 -5.00 -6.93 8.04
C VAL A 299 -5.02 -8.36 7.50
N ALA A 300 -4.04 -9.17 7.87
CA ALA A 300 -3.87 -10.54 7.39
C ALA A 300 -3.35 -11.47 8.49
N PRO A 301 -3.32 -12.80 8.26
CA PRO A 301 -2.62 -13.73 9.13
C PRO A 301 -1.15 -13.33 9.36
N LEU A 302 -0.52 -13.82 10.42
CA LEU A 302 0.85 -13.41 10.77
C LEU A 302 1.89 -13.79 9.70
N TRP A 303 1.75 -14.95 9.04
CA TRP A 303 2.74 -15.44 8.07
C TRP A 303 2.92 -14.55 6.83
N PRO A 304 1.89 -13.97 6.18
CA PRO A 304 2.12 -13.01 5.10
C PRO A 304 2.60 -11.65 5.60
N CYS A 305 2.39 -11.31 6.88
CA CYS A 305 2.86 -10.05 7.46
C CYS A 305 4.36 -10.09 7.80
N ALA A 306 4.91 -11.28 8.10
CA ALA A 306 6.31 -11.48 8.48
C ALA A 306 7.22 -11.75 7.27
N THR A 307 7.18 -10.90 6.25
CA THR A 307 7.99 -11.05 5.04
C THR A 307 9.15 -10.05 4.98
N VAL A 308 10.25 -10.46 4.36
CA VAL A 308 11.36 -9.55 4.04
C VAL A 308 10.97 -8.75 2.80
N PRO A 309 11.09 -7.41 2.80
CA PRO A 309 10.88 -6.61 1.60
C PRO A 309 11.74 -7.11 0.43
N GLN A 310 11.14 -7.22 -0.75
CA GLN A 310 11.80 -7.82 -1.92
C GLN A 310 13.08 -7.10 -2.37
N TRP A 311 13.25 -5.84 -1.98
CA TRP A 311 14.42 -5.03 -2.31
C TRP A 311 15.58 -5.25 -1.35
N ILE A 312 15.36 -5.94 -0.22
CA ILE A 312 16.44 -6.33 0.68
C ILE A 312 17.00 -7.68 0.19
N PRO A 313 18.30 -7.76 -0.13
CA PRO A 313 18.93 -8.98 -0.61
C PRO A 313 18.85 -10.08 0.45
N ASN A 314 18.18 -11.18 0.15
CA ASN A 314 18.15 -12.37 1.01
C ASN A 314 19.13 -13.42 0.47
N PRO A 315 20.25 -13.71 1.16
CA PRO A 315 21.25 -14.68 0.70
C PRO A 315 20.74 -16.13 0.71
N ARG A 316 19.61 -16.42 1.37
CA ARG A 316 18.95 -17.74 1.36
C ARG A 316 17.85 -17.86 0.30
N GLY A 317 17.51 -16.77 -0.41
CA GLY A 317 16.45 -16.73 -1.42
C GLY A 317 16.98 -16.37 -2.81
N GLY A 318 16.15 -16.56 -3.85
CA GLY A 318 16.43 -16.03 -5.18
C GLY A 318 16.54 -14.50 -5.11
N MET A 319 17.74 -13.99 -5.32
CA MET A 319 18.18 -12.62 -4.99
C MET A 319 17.19 -11.49 -5.32
N ALA A 320 17.30 -10.41 -4.54
CA ALA A 320 16.85 -9.05 -4.88
C ALA A 320 17.70 -8.47 -6.03
N LYS A 321 17.72 -9.16 -7.19
CA LYS A 321 18.56 -8.83 -8.36
C LYS A 321 18.32 -7.41 -8.89
N TRP A 322 17.21 -6.79 -8.51
CA TRP A 322 16.69 -5.57 -9.09
C TRP A 322 17.31 -4.27 -8.56
N TYR A 323 18.08 -4.30 -7.46
CA TYR A 323 18.58 -3.09 -6.79
C TYR A 323 20.11 -2.96 -6.73
N GLY A 324 20.84 -3.73 -7.54
CA GLY A 324 22.28 -3.56 -7.74
C GLY A 324 23.16 -3.84 -6.50
N GLY A 325 24.37 -3.28 -6.51
CA GLY A 325 25.38 -3.42 -5.44
C GLY A 325 26.28 -4.65 -5.57
N THR A 326 27.47 -4.60 -4.95
CA THR A 326 28.37 -5.77 -4.91
C THR A 326 27.82 -6.84 -3.97
N PRO A 327 28.18 -8.13 -4.15
CA PRO A 327 27.78 -9.19 -3.21
C PRO A 327 28.11 -8.87 -1.75
N GLU A 328 29.24 -8.20 -1.49
CA GLU A 328 29.67 -7.80 -0.16
C GLU A 328 28.78 -6.69 0.43
N GLU A 329 28.33 -5.74 -0.39
CA GLU A 329 27.34 -4.73 0.05
C GLU A 329 26.00 -5.38 0.36
N GLN A 330 25.55 -6.32 -0.48
CA GLN A 330 24.30 -7.04 -0.29
C GLN A 330 24.32 -7.86 1.00
N GLU A 331 25.43 -8.53 1.30
CA GLU A 331 25.61 -9.27 2.55
C GLU A 331 25.54 -8.35 3.77
N GLN A 332 26.17 -7.16 3.71
CA GLN A 332 26.11 -6.18 4.80
C GLN A 332 24.71 -5.59 5.01
N ILE A 333 23.98 -5.30 3.92
CA ILE A 333 22.58 -4.86 3.97
C ILE A 333 21.72 -5.93 4.64
N TRP A 334 21.86 -7.19 4.21
CA TRP A 334 21.13 -8.31 4.81
C TRP A 334 21.44 -8.46 6.30
N ALA A 335 22.73 -8.51 6.65
CA ALA A 335 23.17 -8.68 8.03
C ALA A 335 22.64 -7.56 8.93
N THR A 336 22.63 -6.32 8.42
CA THR A 336 22.09 -5.15 9.13
C THR A 336 20.58 -5.29 9.36
N PHE A 337 19.83 -5.65 8.32
CA PHE A 337 18.39 -5.89 8.43
C PHE A 337 18.08 -6.99 9.46
N TYR A 338 18.75 -8.14 9.31
CA TYR A 338 18.52 -9.32 10.14
C TYR A 338 18.86 -9.05 11.62
N THR A 339 19.98 -8.37 11.87
CA THR A 339 20.39 -7.98 13.23
C THR A 339 19.39 -7.02 13.85
N ALA A 340 18.93 -6.01 13.09
CA ALA A 340 17.94 -5.06 13.58
C ALA A 340 16.60 -5.73 13.92
N MET A 341 16.11 -6.64 13.06
CA MET A 341 14.91 -7.44 13.33
C MET A 341 15.07 -8.31 14.59
N SER A 342 16.21 -9.00 14.73
CA SER A 342 16.48 -9.89 15.87
C SER A 342 16.63 -9.14 17.19
N SER A 343 17.19 -7.93 17.17
CA SER A 343 17.32 -7.10 18.38
C SER A 343 15.98 -6.56 18.88
N THR A 344 15.02 -6.37 17.96
CA THR A 344 13.69 -5.84 18.29
C THR A 344 12.80 -6.90 18.93
N THR A 345 13.00 -8.18 18.61
CA THR A 345 12.27 -9.29 19.24
C THR A 345 12.79 -9.63 20.63
N GLY A 346 14.09 -9.43 20.89
CA GLY A 346 14.74 -9.75 22.18
C GLY A 346 14.32 -8.88 23.37
N THR A 347 13.78 -7.67 23.15
CA THR A 347 13.30 -6.78 24.23
C THR A 347 11.90 -7.13 24.74
N SER A 348 11.22 -8.08 24.09
CA SER A 348 9.91 -8.60 24.52
C SER A 348 9.98 -9.87 25.38
N GLN A 349 11.18 -10.44 25.60
CA GLN A 349 11.36 -11.60 26.48
C GLN A 349 11.46 -11.21 27.95
N GLY A 350 10.34 -10.66 28.44
CA GLY A 350 9.98 -10.59 29.85
C GLY A 350 8.70 -11.38 30.15
N ALA A 351 8.33 -12.36 29.33
CA ALA A 351 7.28 -13.34 29.65
C ALA A 351 7.40 -14.58 28.74
N SER A 352 7.60 -15.74 29.38
CA SER A 352 7.50 -17.12 28.87
C SER A 352 8.29 -17.51 27.62
N GLY A 353 9.23 -18.44 27.82
CA GLY A 353 10.11 -18.96 26.78
C GLY A 353 9.46 -20.00 25.86
N GLY A 354 10.05 -20.11 24.68
CA GLY A 354 9.74 -21.11 23.67
C GLY A 354 10.73 -20.97 22.52
N LYS A 355 11.83 -21.71 22.58
CA LYS A 355 12.76 -21.92 21.46
C LYS A 355 11.97 -22.40 20.24
N LEU A 356 12.08 -21.69 19.12
CA LEU A 356 11.75 -22.22 17.80
C LEU A 356 12.97 -22.05 16.89
N MET A 357 13.71 -23.15 16.76
CA MET A 357 14.60 -23.46 15.65
C MET A 357 14.33 -24.90 15.24
N SER A 358 13.72 -25.06 14.07
CA SER A 358 13.99 -26.11 13.07
C SER A 358 13.14 -25.84 11.84
#